data_AF-A0A849WV92-F1
#
_entry.id   AF-A0A849WV92-F1
#
_cell.length_a   1.000
_cell.length_b   1.000
_cell.length_c   1.000
_cell.angle_alpha   90.00
_cell.angle_beta   90.00
_cell.angle_gamma   90.00
#
_symmetry.space_group_name_H-M   'P 1'
#
loop_
_entity.id
_entity.type
_entity.pdbx_description
1 polymer ?
#
loop_
_entity_poly.entity_id
_entity_poly.type
_entity_poly.pdbx_seq_one_letter_code
_entity_poly.pdbx_strand_id
1 'polypeptide(L)' 'TRVSGAGPRSRAVLLGADGRDRITAEELAKIAGTIPYEIVTGIQSRVPRVMVHG' A
#
# COMPACT_ATOMS: atom_id res chain seq x y z
N THR A 1 -18.52 -1.83 6.13
CA THR A 1 -18.36 -0.51 5.50
C THR A 1 -18.75 -0.60 4.03
N ARG A 2 -19.69 0.25 3.54
CA ARG A 2 -20.01 0.37 2.11
C ARG A 2 -19.37 1.65 1.58
N VAL A 3 -18.36 1.52 0.74
CA VAL A 3 -17.73 2.65 0.03
C VAL A 3 -18.43 2.77 -1.33
N SER A 4 -19.08 3.90 -1.59
CA SER A 4 -19.77 4.13 -2.87
C SER A 4 -18.76 4.13 -4.03
N GLY A 5 -19.03 3.37 -5.09
CA GLY A 5 -18.16 3.28 -6.27
C GLY A 5 -17.08 2.20 -6.23
N ALA A 6 -16.97 1.44 -5.13
CA ALA A 6 -16.06 0.29 -5.05
C ALA A 6 -16.75 -1.00 -5.52
N GLY A 7 -16.08 -1.77 -6.37
CA GLY A 7 -16.55 -3.07 -6.86
C GLY A 7 -15.41 -4.02 -7.21
N PRO A 8 -15.72 -5.23 -7.71
CA PRO A 8 -14.68 -6.14 -8.21
C PRO A 8 -13.80 -5.44 -9.24
N ARG A 9 -12.49 -5.68 -9.17
CA ARG A 9 -11.46 -5.10 -10.05
C ARG A 9 -11.18 -3.60 -9.85
N SER A 10 -11.84 -2.93 -8.91
CA SER A 10 -11.41 -1.58 -8.49
C SER A 10 -9.96 -1.64 -7.99
N ARG A 11 -9.14 -0.66 -8.40
CA ARG A 11 -7.78 -0.50 -7.91
C ARG A 11 -7.81 -0.03 -6.45
N ALA A 12 -6.88 -0.53 -5.65
CA ALA A 12 -6.58 -0.01 -4.34
C ALA A 12 -5.08 0.25 -4.21
N VAL A 13 -4.71 1.32 -3.52
CA VAL A 13 -3.33 1.59 -3.12
C VAL A 13 -3.19 1.22 -1.65
N LEU A 14 -2.36 0.21 -1.35
CA LEU A 14 -2.12 -0.25 0.03
C LEU A 14 -0.94 0.47 0.69
N LEU A 15 -0.01 0.99 -0.12
CA LEU A 15 1.16 1.78 0.27
C LEU A 15 1.52 2.64 -0.94
N GLY A 16 1.68 3.95 -0.76
CA GLY A 16 1.93 4.91 -1.84
C GLY A 16 0.83 5.96 -1.97
N ALA A 17 0.75 6.60 -3.14
CA ALA A 17 -0.15 7.74 -3.38
C ALA A 17 -1.27 7.40 -4.38
N ASP A 18 -2.45 7.98 -4.15
CA ASP A 18 -3.56 8.05 -5.10
C ASP A 18 -4.20 9.44 -5.07
N GLY A 19 -3.99 10.23 -6.13
CA GLY A 19 -4.39 11.63 -6.15
C GLY A 19 -3.72 12.44 -5.03
N ARG A 20 -4.52 12.98 -4.11
CA ARG A 20 -4.04 13.75 -2.94
C ARG A 20 -3.82 12.88 -1.70
N ASP A 21 -4.29 11.65 -1.71
CA ASP A 21 -4.19 10.75 -0.57
C ASP A 21 -2.90 9.95 -0.65
N ARG A 22 -2.33 9.63 0.51
CA ARG A 22 -1.08 8.88 0.63
C ARG A 22 -1.07 8.04 1.90
N ILE A 23 -0.69 6.78 1.75
CA ILE A 23 -0.39 5.87 2.85
C ILE A 23 1.12 5.68 2.88
N THR A 24 1.77 6.01 3.99
CA THR A 24 3.23 5.86 4.11
C THR A 24 3.63 4.59 4.87
N ALA A 25 4.89 4.18 4.74
CA ALA A 25 5.39 3.02 5.46
C ALA A 25 5.45 3.28 6.98
N GLU A 26 5.68 4.53 7.39
CA GLU A 26 5.67 4.98 8.79
C GLU A 26 4.28 4.85 9.42
N GLU A 27 3.23 5.21 8.68
CA GLU A 27 1.85 5.06 9.16
C GLU A 27 1.51 3.58 9.39
N LEU A 28 1.83 2.72 8.41
CA LEU A 28 1.64 1.28 8.54
C LEU A 28 2.47 0.67 9.67
N ALA A 29 3.72 1.11 9.82
CA ALA A 29 4.61 0.65 10.89
C ALA A 29 4.06 1.00 12.28
N LYS A 30 3.51 2.21 12.44
CA LYS A 30 2.85 2.64 13.67
C LYS A 30 1.64 1.76 14.01
N ILE A 31 0.83 1.40 13.01
CA ILE A 31 -0.32 0.50 13.20
C ILE A 31 0.15 -0.91 13.58
N ALA A 32 1.20 -1.41 12.92
CA ALA A 32 1.73 -2.75 13.13
C ALA A 32 2.65 -2.89 14.36
N GLY A 33 3.01 -1.79 15.03
CA GLY A 33 3.92 -1.82 16.18
C GLY A 33 5.36 -2.15 15.80
N THR A 34 5.80 -1.74 14.61
CA THR A 34 7.14 -2.01 14.06
C THR A 34 7.79 -0.75 13.48
N ILE A 35 8.88 -0.90 12.73
CA ILE A 35 9.61 0.13 11.99
C ILE A 35 9.25 0.09 10.48
N PRO A 36 9.42 1.21 9.74
CA PRO A 36 9.09 1.28 8.31
C PRO A 36 9.80 0.22 7.46
N TYR A 37 11.01 -0.17 7.84
CA TYR A 37 11.81 -1.15 7.11
C TYR A 37 11.15 -2.54 7.09
N GLU A 38 10.51 -2.95 8.19
CA GLU A 38 9.80 -4.24 8.24
C GLU A 38 8.55 -4.24 7.36
N ILE A 39 7.90 -3.09 7.17
CA ILE A 39 6.75 -2.97 6.25
C ILE A 39 7.19 -3.22 4.82
N VAL A 40 8.25 -2.54 4.35
CA VAL A 40 8.69 -2.66 2.95
C VAL A 40 9.38 -3.99 2.66
N THR A 41 10.13 -4.53 3.62
CA THR A 41 10.77 -5.85 3.48
C THR A 41 9.81 -7.02 3.71
N GLY A 42 8.72 -6.79 4.44
CA GLY A 42 7.62 -7.74 4.57
C GLY A 42 6.84 -8.00 3.27
N ILE A 43 7.02 -7.17 2.23
CA ILE A 43 6.49 -7.42 0.89
C ILE A 43 7.35 -8.51 0.22
N GLN A 44 6.97 -9.76 0.49
CA GLN A 44 7.65 -10.96 0.02
C GLN A 44 7.56 -11.18 -1.49
N SER A 45 8.37 -12.11 -2.01
CA SER A 45 8.50 -12.46 -3.42
C SER A 45 7.20 -12.89 -4.12
N ARG A 46 6.16 -13.29 -3.36
CA ARG A 46 4.84 -13.60 -3.91
C ARG A 46 4.12 -12.40 -4.54
N VAL A 47 4.54 -11.17 -4.19
CA VAL A 47 4.02 -9.94 -4.79
C VAL A 47 4.95 -9.57 -5.95
N PRO A 48 4.48 -9.64 -7.22
CA PRO A 48 5.31 -9.30 -8.37
C PRO A 48 5.78 -7.84 -8.33
N ARG A 49 7.06 -7.62 -8.63
CA ARG A 49 7.62 -6.28 -8.80
C ARG A 49 7.65 -5.94 -10.28
N VAL A 50 6.90 -4.90 -10.66
CA VAL A 50 6.87 -4.38 -12.04
C VAL A 50 7.65 -3.07 -12.04
N MET A 51 8.74 -3.02 -12.81
CA MET A 51 9.53 -1.79 -12.96
C MET A 51 8.80 -0.86 -13.93
N VAL A 52 8.47 0.33 -13.45
CA VAL A 52 7.85 1.39 -14.25
C VAL A 52 8.87 2.51 -14.43
N HIS A 53 8.95 3.05 -15.65
CA HIS A 53 9.70 4.28 -15.92
C HIS A 53 8.74 5.46 -15.68
N GLY A 54 9.24 6.51 -15.03
CA GLY A 54 8.50 7.75 -14.80
C GLY A 54 8.44 8.61 -16.06
#